data_AF-R0A710-F1
#
_entry.id   AF-R0A710-F1
#
_cell.length_a   1.000
_cell.length_b   1.000
_cell.length_c   1.000
_cell.angle_alpha   90.00
_cell.angle_beta   90.00
_cell.angle_gamma   90.00
#
_symmetry.space_group_name_H-M   'P 1'
#
loop_
_entity.id
_entity.type
_entity.pdbx_description
1 polymer ?
#
loop_
_entity_poly.entity_id
_entity_poly.type
_entity_poly.pdbx_seq_one_letter_code
_entity_poly.pdbx_strand_id
1 'polypeptide(L)'
;MVAHTIYAIIWEDIIRNITPCDDYELANRLARASHGNNAYAVECTQYSCKIGGRYVGGEFYEEDGVTRVRYIPTMEQQLAQLQAENAELTIALADMIGGVSI
;
A
#
# COMPACT_ATOMS: atom_id res chain seq x y z
N MET A 1 10.59 18.55 0.12
CA MET A 1 9.77 17.69 1.00
C MET A 1 10.37 16.31 0.89
N VAL A 2 10.99 15.79 1.95
CA VAL A 2 11.51 14.42 1.96
C VAL A 2 10.29 13.51 2.20
N ALA A 3 10.02 12.59 1.28
CA ALA A 3 8.92 11.65 1.45
C ALA A 3 9.34 10.64 2.53
N HIS A 4 8.83 10.81 3.75
CA HIS A 4 9.01 9.80 4.78
C HIS A 4 8.06 8.64 4.51
N THR A 5 8.59 7.43 4.56
CA THR A 5 7.80 6.21 4.42
C THR A 5 7.03 5.97 5.71
N ILE A 6 5.75 5.64 5.62
CA ILE A 6 4.92 5.41 6.81
C ILE A 6 4.97 3.92 7.15
N TYR A 7 5.27 3.59 8.39
CA TYR A 7 5.32 2.23 8.90
C TYR A 7 4.30 2.03 10.02
N ALA A 8 3.54 0.94 9.93
CA ALA A 8 2.74 0.41 11.01
C ALA A 8 3.60 -0.49 11.91
N ILE A 9 3.60 -0.23 13.21
CA ILE A 9 4.24 -1.07 14.22
C ILE A 9 3.22 -2.10 14.69
N ILE A 10 3.54 -3.38 14.51
CA ILE A 10 2.66 -4.50 14.79
C ILE A 10 3.19 -5.30 15.98
N TRP A 11 2.28 -5.65 16.89
CA TRP A 11 2.53 -6.56 18.00
C TRP A 11 1.28 -7.38 18.28
N GLU A 12 1.43 -8.71 18.32
CA GLU A 12 0.32 -9.67 18.45
C GLU A 12 -0.80 -9.44 17.41
N ASP A 13 -0.41 -9.28 16.15
CA ASP A 13 -1.30 -9.00 15.00
C ASP A 13 -2.11 -7.70 15.10
N ILE A 14 -1.80 -6.82 16.07
CA ILE A 14 -2.46 -5.53 16.28
C ILE A 14 -1.48 -4.40 15.92
N ILE A 15 -1.98 -3.43 15.17
CA ILE A 15 -1.29 -2.17 14.87
C ILE A 15 -1.28 -1.33 16.14
N ARG A 16 -0.12 -1.26 16.80
CA ARG A 16 0.06 -0.51 18.05
C ARG A 16 0.42 0.94 17.83
N ASN A 17 1.10 1.24 16.73
CA ASN A 17 1.51 2.60 16.40
C ASN A 17 1.71 2.75 14.88
N ILE A 18 1.68 3.99 14.40
CA ILE A 18 1.96 4.34 13.01
C ILE A 18 2.98 5.48 13.04
N THR A 19 4.14 5.26 12.44
CA THR A 19 5.25 6.21 12.48
C THR A 19 5.85 6.44 11.09
N PRO A 20 6.13 7.70 10.71
CA PRO A 20 7.02 7.96 9.59
C PRO A 20 8.45 7.56 9.96
N CYS A 21 9.17 6.95 9.03
CA CYS A 21 10.60 6.65 9.13
C CYS A 21 11.26 6.73 7.75
N ASP A 22 12.55 7.00 7.76
CA ASP A 22 13.35 7.09 6.53
C ASP A 22 13.65 5.71 5.94
N ASP A 23 13.79 4.69 6.79
CA ASP A 23 14.10 3.32 6.38
C ASP A 23 13.43 2.27 7.29
N TYR A 24 13.34 1.04 6.77
CA TYR A 24 12.73 -0.10 7.46
C TYR A 24 13.52 -0.53 8.70
N GLU A 25 14.86 -0.44 8.69
CA GLU A 25 15.68 -0.91 9.79
C GLU A 25 15.46 -0.05 11.04
N LEU A 26 15.39 1.27 10.87
CA LEU A 26 15.02 2.21 11.92
C LEU A 26 13.61 1.94 12.44
N ALA A 27 12.63 1.78 11.56
CA ALA A 27 11.25 1.49 11.95
C ALA A 27 11.15 0.19 12.77
N ASN A 28 11.87 -0.86 12.35
CA ASN A 28 11.87 -2.16 13.03
C ASN A 28 12.62 -2.10 14.39
N ARG A 29 13.69 -1.31 14.48
CA ARG A 29 14.36 -1.05 15.77
C ARG A 29 13.44 -0.32 16.73
N LEU A 30 12.71 0.70 16.25
CA LEU A 30 11.72 1.42 17.05
C LEU A 30 10.58 0.51 17.50
N ALA A 31 10.06 -0.35 16.62
CA ALA A 31 9.05 -1.34 16.96
C ALA A 31 9.50 -2.20 18.15
N ARG A 32 10.71 -2.78 18.06
CA ARG A 32 11.27 -3.64 19.11
C ARG A 32 11.56 -2.89 20.41
N ALA A 33 12.08 -1.67 20.31
CA ALA A 33 12.35 -0.83 21.47
C ALA A 33 11.07 -0.43 22.21
N SER A 34 9.96 -0.23 21.48
CA SER A 34 8.72 0.30 22.04
C SER A 34 7.78 -0.79 22.56
N HIS A 35 7.68 -1.92 21.85
CA HIS A 35 6.69 -2.98 22.12
C HIS A 35 7.31 -4.36 22.37
N GLY A 36 8.65 -4.45 22.44
CA GLY A 36 9.39 -5.68 22.75
C GLY A 36 9.91 -6.42 21.52
N ASN A 37 10.78 -7.41 21.76
CA ASN A 37 11.56 -8.07 20.69
C ASN A 37 10.74 -8.74 19.58
N ASN A 38 9.46 -9.06 19.85
CA ASN A 38 8.57 -9.70 18.89
C ASN A 38 7.77 -8.68 18.05
N ALA A 39 7.86 -7.39 18.36
CA ALA A 39 7.24 -6.35 17.55
C ALA A 39 8.06 -6.11 16.27
N TYR A 40 7.36 -5.76 15.20
CA TYR A 40 7.97 -5.50 13.89
C TYR A 40 7.25 -4.36 13.17
N ALA A 41 7.94 -3.76 12.21
CA ALA A 41 7.38 -2.70 11.37
C ALA A 41 6.94 -3.26 10.01
N VAL A 42 5.84 -2.73 9.45
CA VAL A 42 5.40 -3.01 8.08
C VAL A 42 5.06 -1.70 7.40
N GLU A 43 5.54 -1.50 6.18
CA GLU A 43 5.21 -0.31 5.41
C GLU A 43 3.70 -0.23 5.14
N CYS A 44 3.11 0.93 5.42
CA CYS A 44 1.69 1.19 5.21
C CYS A 44 1.42 2.53 4.50
N THR A 45 2.40 3.10 3.79
CA THR A 45 2.27 4.39 3.07
C THR A 45 1.06 4.42 2.13
N GLN A 46 0.75 3.28 1.51
CA GLN A 46 -0.34 3.11 0.54
C GLN A 46 -1.60 2.51 1.17
N TYR A 47 -1.73 2.48 2.50
CA TYR A 47 -2.89 1.92 3.19
C TYR A 47 -3.42 2.92 4.21
N SER A 48 -4.75 3.06 4.31
CA SER A 48 -5.38 3.89 5.34
C SER A 48 -5.42 3.20 6.70
N CYS A 49 -4.26 2.76 7.20
CA CYS A 49 -4.15 2.05 8.46
C CYS A 49 -4.51 2.94 9.65
N LYS A 50 -5.06 2.33 10.71
CA LYS A 50 -5.37 2.98 11.98
C LYS A 50 -4.80 2.18 13.14
N ILE A 51 -4.46 2.89 14.22
CA ILE A 51 -4.09 2.27 15.49
C ILE A 51 -5.27 1.44 16.00
N GLY A 52 -5.02 0.22 16.46
CA GLY A 52 -6.04 -0.76 16.83
C GLY A 52 -6.44 -1.71 15.70
N GLY A 53 -6.16 -1.35 14.44
CA GLY A 53 -6.36 -2.25 13.30
C GLY A 53 -5.50 -3.52 13.40
N ARG A 54 -5.78 -4.50 12.56
CA ARG A 54 -5.08 -5.80 12.58
C ARG A 54 -4.21 -6.00 11.35
N TYR A 55 -3.14 -6.74 11.51
CA TYR A 55 -2.30 -7.19 10.42
C TYR A 55 -2.17 -8.71 10.48
N VAL A 56 -2.83 -9.40 9.54
CA VAL A 56 -2.96 -10.86 9.55
C VAL A 56 -2.69 -11.38 8.15
N GLY A 57 -1.79 -12.36 8.02
CA GLY A 57 -1.51 -13.02 6.74
C GLY A 57 -0.91 -12.10 5.67
N GLY A 58 -0.28 -10.99 6.05
CA GLY A 58 0.30 -10.02 5.12
C GLY A 58 -0.64 -8.90 4.69
N GLU A 59 -1.86 -8.84 5.23
CA GLU A 59 -2.86 -7.84 4.87
C GLU A 59 -3.31 -7.02 6.08
N PHE A 60 -3.67 -5.76 5.81
CA PHE A 60 -4.19 -4.83 6.81
C PHE A 60 -5.72 -4.91 6.90
N TYR A 61 -6.23 -4.95 8.14
CA TYR A 61 -7.65 -4.96 8.48
C TYR A 61 -7.96 -3.82 9.46
N GLU A 62 -9.21 -3.37 9.46
CA GLU A 62 -9.73 -2.46 10.50
C GLU A 62 -9.79 -3.18 11.87
N GLU A 63 -10.18 -2.48 12.93
CA GLU A 63 -10.30 -3.04 14.29
C GLU A 63 -11.21 -4.28 14.38
N ASP A 64 -12.22 -4.38 13.51
CA ASP A 64 -13.14 -5.51 13.46
C ASP A 64 -12.46 -6.82 13.00
N GLY A 65 -11.30 -6.72 12.34
CA GLY A 65 -10.53 -7.87 11.87
C GLY A 65 -11.10 -8.59 10.65
N VAL A 66 -12.17 -8.08 10.04
CA VAL A 66 -12.82 -8.65 8.85
C VAL A 66 -12.72 -7.70 7.65
N THR A 67 -12.86 -6.41 7.92
CA THR A 67 -12.84 -5.34 6.91
C THR A 67 -11.41 -5.05 6.49
N ARG A 68 -11.08 -5.33 5.24
CA ARG A 68 -9.76 -5.03 4.66
C ARG A 68 -9.57 -3.53 4.50
N VAL A 69 -8.39 -3.04 4.89
CA VAL A 69 -8.00 -1.64 4.69
C VAL A 69 -7.82 -1.38 3.20
N ARG A 70 -8.36 -0.26 2.72
CA ARG A 70 -8.30 0.12 1.31
C ARG A 70 -6.87 0.52 0.94
N TYR A 71 -6.38 -0.07 -0.15
CA TYR A 71 -5.15 0.34 -0.82
C TYR A 71 -5.36 1.66 -1.58
N ILE A 72 -4.42 2.59 -1.40
CA ILE A 72 -4.38 3.91 -2.03
C ILE A 72 -3.26 3.85 -3.09
N PRO A 73 -3.59 3.72 -4.39
CA PRO A 73 -2.59 3.64 -5.44
C PRO A 73 -1.81 4.95 -5.54
N THR A 74 -0.51 4.84 -5.84
CA THR A 74 0.33 6.02 -6.12
C THR A 74 -0.02 6.65 -7.46
N MET A 75 0.30 7.94 -7.62
CA MET A 75 0.12 8.66 -8.89
C MET A 75 0.84 7.98 -10.08
N GLU A 76 2.02 7.39 -9.85
CA GLU A 76 2.77 6.66 -10.89
C GLU A 76 2.04 5.37 -11.30
N GLN A 77 1.46 4.63 -10.36
CA GLN A 77 0.63 3.46 -10.68
C GLN A 77 -0.64 3.86 -11.44
N GLN A 78 -1.27 4.98 -11.08
CA GLN A 78 -2.42 5.50 -11.82
C GLN A 78 -2.04 5.92 -13.24
N LEU A 79 -0.87 6.55 -13.43
CA LEU A 79 -0.40 6.97 -14.74
C LEU A 79 -0.05 5.76 -15.62
N ALA A 80 0.59 4.73 -15.06
CA ALA A 80 0.89 3.49 -15.78
C ALA A 80 -0.39 2.77 -16.22
N GLN A 81 -1.40 2.71 -15.35
CA GLN A 81 -2.72 2.15 -15.69
C GLN A 81 -3.40 2.95 -16.79
N LEU A 82 -3.42 4.28 -16.68
CA LEU A 82 -4.02 5.16 -17.68
C LEU A 82 -3.30 5.10 -19.04
N GLN A 83 -1.98 4.89 -19.05
CA GLN A 83 -1.21 4.68 -20.28
C GLN A 83 -1.52 3.33 -20.92
N ALA A 84 -1.66 2.26 -20.12
CA ALA A 84 -2.08 0.96 -20.63
C ALA A 84 -3.49 1.01 -21.25
N GLU A 85 -4.44 1.67 -20.57
CA GLU A 85 -5.80 1.86 -21.08
C GLU A 85 -5.84 2.67 -22.38
N ASN A 86 -5.04 3.74 -22.49
CA ASN A 86 -4.94 4.50 -23.75
C ASN A 86 -4.29 3.69 -24.89
N ALA A 87 -3.31 2.84 -24.57
CA ALA A 87 -2.69 1.98 -25.57
C ALA A 87 -3.71 0.94 -26.10
N GLU A 88 -4.50 0.32 -25.22
CA GLU A 88 -5.58 -0.59 -25.62
C GLU A 88 -6.66 0.12 -26.43
N LEU A 89 -7.11 1.30 -26.01
CA LEU A 89 -8.09 2.10 -26.75
C LEU A 89 -7.58 2.53 -28.12
N THR A 90 -6.29 2.88 -28.25
CA THR A 90 -5.68 3.25 -29.54
C THR A 90 -5.59 2.04 -30.47
N ILE A 91 -5.27 0.86 -29.95
CA ILE A 91 -5.25 -0.39 -30.72
C ILE A 91 -6.66 -0.75 -31.19
N ALA A 92 -7.67 -0.68 -30.31
CA ALA A 92 -9.06 -0.96 -30.66
C ALA A 92 -9.63 0.04 -31.69
N LEU A 93 -9.23 1.32 -31.60
CA LEU A 93 -9.59 2.32 -32.60
C LEU A 93 -8.90 2.05 -33.95
N ALA A 94 -7.64 1.61 -33.95
CA ALA A 94 -6.92 1.24 -35.16
C ALA A 94 -7.55 0.01 -35.85
N ASP A 95 -8.07 -0.96 -35.09
CA ASP A 95 -8.79 -2.11 -35.64
C ASP A 95 -10.15 -1.71 -36.26
N MET A 96 -10.89 -0.79 -35.62
CA MET A 96 -12.14 -0.25 -36.16
C MET A 96 -11.95 0.63 -37.42
N ILE A 97 -10.83 1.34 -37.53
CA ILE A 97 -10.53 2.19 -38.71
C ILE A 97 -9.83 1.37 -39.82
N GLY A 98 -9.06 0.33 -39.46
CA GLY A 98 -8.40 -0.59 -40.38
C GLY A 98 -9.32 -1.60 -41.08
N GLY A 99 -10.55 -1.78 -40.58
CA GLY A 99 -11.58 -2.64 -41.18
C GLY A 99 -12.25 -2.11 -42.45
N VAL A 100 -11.92 -0.89 -42.92
CA VAL A 100 -12.35 -0.40 -44.25
C VAL A 100 -11.20 -0.54 -45.23
N SER A 101 -10.88 -1.78 -45.59
CA SER A 101 -10.09 -2.10 -46.78
C SER A 101 -10.50 -3.48 -47.28
N ILE A 102 -11.68 -3.56 -47.89
CA ILE A 102 -11.94 -3.92 -49.31
C ILE A 102 -13.45 -3.82 -49.60
#